data_AF-A0A9Q3E6P7-F1
#
_entry.id   AF-A0A9Q3E6P7-F1
#
_cell.length_a   1.000
_cell.length_b   1.000
_cell.length_c   1.000
_cell.angle_alpha   90.00
_cell.angle_beta   90.00
_cell.angle_gamma   90.00
#
_symmetry.space_group_name_H-M   'P 1'
#
loop_
_entity.id
_entity.type
_entity.pdbx_description
1 polymer ?
#
loop_
_entity_poly.entity_id
_entity_poly.type
_entity_poly.pdbx_seq_one_letter_code
_entity_poly.pdbx_strand_id
1 'polypeptide(L)'
;MDFRSTPKATFYDYQWYRVILDEAHVIRNSHAHVHAAVMSLQTKNRLCLTGTSLNNSLSEYMSLFELISCNKPLGAQPWDGILQKHLEIRDLKHSNMITRHLKTVVLPSLPHICEEEVIRPLPSTIRLYYDRIFMENVSEYLYIDEAKEEKRKYKRRNLLVSIQQLRCLCNHPILAETTSSRE
;
A
#
# COMPACT_ATOMS: atom_id res chain seq x y z
N MET A 1 20.49 -40.62 -7.31
CA MET A 1 20.81 -39.53 -6.36
C MET A 1 19.49 -38.90 -5.94
N ASP A 2 19.01 -39.25 -4.74
CA ASP A 2 17.72 -38.79 -4.22
C ASP A 2 17.83 -37.38 -3.63
N PHE A 3 17.30 -36.39 -4.33
CA PHE A 3 17.19 -34.99 -3.87
C PHE A 3 16.14 -34.77 -2.75
N ARG A 4 15.65 -35.85 -2.12
CA ARG A 4 14.53 -35.82 -1.17
C ARG A 4 14.91 -36.14 0.27
N SER A 5 16.15 -36.55 0.55
CA SER A 5 16.56 -37.07 1.87
C SER A 5 17.46 -36.16 2.71
N THR A 6 17.96 -35.04 2.17
CA THR A 6 18.66 -34.03 2.98
C THR A 6 17.64 -33.04 3.55
N PRO A 7 17.73 -32.63 4.84
CA PRO A 7 16.95 -31.49 5.31
C PRO A 7 17.26 -30.32 4.37
N LYS A 8 16.25 -29.85 3.63
CA LYS A 8 16.44 -28.81 2.62
C LYS A 8 16.94 -27.56 3.34
N ALA A 9 18.20 -27.22 3.13
CA ALA A 9 18.75 -25.96 3.58
C ALA A 9 17.79 -24.83 3.15
N THR A 10 17.34 -24.06 4.11
CA THR A 10 16.47 -22.91 3.88
C THR A 10 17.32 -21.74 3.38
N PHE A 11 16.70 -20.74 2.78
CA PHE A 11 17.42 -19.53 2.35
C PHE A 11 18.08 -18.77 3.52
N TYR A 12 17.68 -19.06 4.76
CA TYR A 12 18.23 -18.47 5.99
C TYR A 12 19.57 -19.08 6.40
N ASP A 13 19.89 -20.29 5.93
CA ASP A 13 21.13 -20.99 6.28
C ASP A 13 22.34 -20.48 5.47
N TYR A 14 22.10 -19.60 4.49
CA TYR A 14 23.12 -19.05 3.61
C TYR A 14 23.40 -17.59 3.92
N GLN A 15 24.69 -17.23 3.92
CA GLN A 15 25.15 -15.85 3.94
C GLN A 15 25.15 -15.29 2.52
N TRP A 16 24.18 -14.44 2.21
CA TRP A 16 24.06 -13.82 0.89
C TRP A 16 25.04 -12.66 0.75
N TYR A 17 25.64 -12.52 -0.43
CA TYR A 17 26.43 -11.33 -0.72
C TYR A 17 25.54 -10.10 -0.95
N ARG A 18 24.41 -10.30 -1.64
CA ARG A 18 23.43 -9.27 -1.97
C ARG A 18 22.03 -9.86 -2.09
N VAL A 19 21.04 -9.10 -1.64
CA VAL A 19 19.61 -9.35 -1.89
C VAL A 19 19.07 -8.20 -2.74
N ILE A 20 18.40 -8.52 -3.84
CA ILE A 20 17.79 -7.55 -4.75
C ILE A 20 16.28 -7.77 -4.72
N LEU A 21 15.53 -6.73 -4.38
CA LEU A 21 14.07 -6.75 -4.32
C LEU A 21 13.54 -5.98 -5.51
N ASP A 22 12.97 -6.68 -6.47
CA ASP A 22 12.18 -6.06 -7.53
C ASP A 22 10.76 -5.80 -7.01
N GLU A 23 10.17 -4.69 -7.43
CA GLU A 23 8.91 -4.17 -6.88
C GLU A 23 8.89 -4.10 -5.34
N ALA A 24 9.92 -3.47 -4.76
CA ALA A 24 10.11 -3.37 -3.31
C ALA A 24 8.91 -2.77 -2.56
N HIS A 25 8.03 -2.02 -3.24
CA HIS A 25 6.78 -1.54 -2.67
C HIS A 25 5.87 -2.66 -2.13
N VAL A 26 6.03 -3.91 -2.58
CA VAL A 26 5.32 -5.07 -2.02
C VAL A 26 5.68 -5.33 -0.55
N ILE A 27 6.90 -4.99 -0.14
CA ILE A 27 7.46 -5.35 1.17
C ILE A 27 7.42 -4.16 2.15
N ARG A 28 6.76 -3.06 1.77
CA ARG A 28 6.70 -1.81 2.56
C ARG A 28 6.01 -1.92 3.92
N ASN A 29 5.22 -2.96 4.17
CA ASN A 29 4.57 -3.16 5.47
C ASN A 29 5.51 -3.93 6.41
N SER A 30 6.06 -3.25 7.41
CA SER A 30 6.98 -3.83 8.39
C SER A 30 6.36 -4.99 9.20
N HIS A 31 5.04 -5.00 9.36
CA HIS A 31 4.31 -6.06 10.06
C HIS A 31 4.00 -7.27 9.18
N ALA A 32 4.26 -7.20 7.87
CA ALA A 32 4.00 -8.32 6.98
C ALA A 32 5.01 -9.46 7.21
N HIS A 33 4.55 -10.71 7.15
CA HIS A 33 5.43 -11.89 7.23
C HIS A 33 6.53 -11.87 6.17
N VAL A 34 6.23 -11.35 4.98
CA VAL A 34 7.22 -11.22 3.89
C VAL A 34 8.34 -10.24 4.29
N HIS A 35 8.02 -9.13 4.96
CA HIS A 35 9.03 -8.19 5.44
C HIS A 35 9.93 -8.84 6.49
N ALA A 36 9.35 -9.52 7.48
CA ALA A 36 10.11 -10.25 8.49
C ALA A 36 11.03 -11.34 7.88
N ALA A 37 10.52 -12.10 6.92
CA ALA A 37 11.27 -13.12 6.20
C ALA A 37 12.45 -12.52 5.39
N VAL A 38 12.23 -11.41 4.70
CA VAL A 38 13.30 -10.76 3.94
C VAL A 38 14.34 -10.15 4.89
N MET A 39 13.92 -9.61 6.04
CA MET A 39 14.83 -9.07 7.06
C MET A 39 15.70 -10.15 7.73
N SER A 40 15.19 -11.38 7.89
CA SER A 40 15.96 -12.47 8.48
C SER A 40 17.01 -13.09 7.55
N LEU A 41 17.02 -12.75 6.25
CA LEU A 41 18.11 -13.15 5.36
C LEU A 41 19.42 -12.48 5.76
N GLN A 42 20.46 -13.29 5.97
CA GLN A 42 21.80 -12.79 6.22
C GLN A 42 22.37 -12.24 4.91
N THR A 43 22.68 -10.95 4.86
CA THR A 43 23.26 -10.31 3.67
C THR A 43 24.10 -9.09 4.02
N LYS A 44 25.10 -8.79 3.18
CA LYS A 44 25.93 -7.58 3.28
C LYS A 44 25.33 -6.37 2.58
N ASN A 45 24.56 -6.60 1.52
CA ASN A 45 24.03 -5.55 0.66
C ASN A 45 22.56 -5.82 0.33
N ARG A 46 21.73 -4.78 0.35
CA ARG A 46 20.33 -4.84 -0.07
C ARG A 46 20.07 -3.74 -1.09
N LEU A 47 19.44 -4.11 -2.20
CA LEU A 47 19.04 -3.18 -3.27
C LEU A 47 17.54 -3.31 -3.49
N CYS A 48 16.83 -2.20 -3.35
CA CYS A 48 15.40 -2.12 -3.59
C CYS A 48 15.14 -1.41 -4.91
N LEU A 49 14.45 -2.07 -5.83
CA LEU A 49 14.00 -1.52 -7.11
C LEU A 49 12.49 -1.35 -7.03
N THR A 50 11.98 -0.17 -7.39
CA THR A 50 10.54 0.08 -7.45
C THR A 50 10.24 1.10 -8.53
N GLY A 51 9.28 0.78 -9.40
CA GLY A 51 8.79 1.70 -10.42
C GLY A 51 7.79 2.73 -9.87
N THR A 52 7.14 2.39 -8.76
CA THR A 52 6.09 3.21 -8.14
C THR A 52 6.67 4.16 -7.10
N SER A 53 6.13 5.37 -7.05
CA SER A 53 6.43 6.31 -5.98
C SER A 53 5.81 5.82 -4.67
N LEU A 54 6.63 5.71 -3.63
CA LEU A 54 6.23 5.31 -2.28
C LEU A 54 5.35 6.41 -1.67
N ASN A 55 4.06 6.50 -2.01
CA ASN A 55 3.27 7.70 -1.71
C ASN A 55 2.23 7.55 -0.59
N ASN A 56 2.10 6.36 0.04
CA ASN A 56 0.93 6.11 0.89
C ASN A 56 1.16 6.37 2.39
N SER A 57 2.40 6.32 2.89
CA SER A 57 2.72 6.73 4.27
C SER A 57 4.22 6.88 4.47
N LEU A 58 4.63 7.77 5.36
CA LEU A 58 6.04 7.91 5.76
C LEU A 58 6.60 6.60 6.34
N SER A 59 5.77 5.84 7.07
CA SER A 59 6.14 4.54 7.62
C SER A 59 6.60 3.53 6.56
N GLU A 60 6.14 3.65 5.32
CA GLU A 60 6.53 2.79 4.20
C GLU A 60 7.92 3.11 3.66
N TYR A 61 8.35 4.37 3.75
CA TYR A 61 9.74 4.71 3.46
C TYR A 61 10.65 4.12 4.53
N MET A 62 10.23 4.21 5.79
CA MET A 62 11.05 3.75 6.92
C MET A 62 11.36 2.27 6.86
N SER A 63 10.36 1.43 6.56
CA SER A 63 10.56 -0.01 6.41
C SER A 63 11.56 -0.34 5.29
N LEU A 64 11.49 0.38 4.16
CA LEU A 64 12.45 0.20 3.06
C LEU A 64 13.85 0.71 3.39
N PHE A 65 13.98 1.77 4.18
CA PHE A 65 15.28 2.24 4.66
C PHE A 65 15.92 1.26 5.64
N GLU A 66 15.14 0.73 6.58
CA GLU A 66 15.59 -0.30 7.51
C GLU A 66 16.12 -1.53 6.75
N LEU A 67 15.41 -1.93 5.69
CA LEU A 67 15.85 -2.95 4.75
C LEU A 67 17.20 -2.58 4.14
N ILE A 68 17.36 -1.42 3.49
CA ILE A 68 18.62 -1.05 2.82
C ILE A 68 19.80 -0.97 3.81
N SER A 69 19.56 -0.47 5.02
CA SER A 69 20.58 -0.33 6.08
C SER A 69 20.96 -1.65 6.77
N CYS A 70 20.53 -2.80 6.23
CA CYS A 70 20.92 -4.14 6.67
C CYS A 70 20.73 -4.37 8.17
N ASN A 71 19.51 -4.12 8.67
CA ASN A 71 19.14 -4.37 10.06
C ASN A 71 19.91 -3.56 11.11
N LYS A 72 20.62 -2.51 10.70
CA LYS A 72 21.08 -1.51 11.66
C LYS A 72 19.86 -0.68 12.04
N PRO A 73 19.40 -0.72 13.30
CA PRO A 73 18.40 0.23 13.75
C PRO A 73 19.04 1.60 13.57
N LEU A 74 18.54 2.40 12.63
CA LEU A 74 18.85 3.81 12.65
C LEU A 74 18.18 4.30 13.96
N GLY A 75 18.97 4.51 15.03
CA GLY A 75 18.58 5.16 16.29
C GLY A 75 17.30 4.67 17.01
N ALA A 76 17.42 4.30 18.28
CA ALA A 76 16.29 4.01 19.19
C ALA A 76 15.36 5.21 19.50
N GLN A 77 15.48 6.31 18.74
CA GLN A 77 14.61 7.48 18.87
C GLN A 77 13.39 7.26 17.97
N PRO A 78 12.16 7.52 18.45
CA PRO A 78 10.99 7.52 17.58
C PRO A 78 11.22 8.53 16.46
N TRP A 79 11.33 8.01 15.24
CA TRP A 79 11.62 8.78 14.03
C TRP A 79 10.61 9.90 13.77
N ASP A 80 9.44 9.83 14.42
CA ASP A 80 8.45 10.91 14.50
C ASP A 80 9.08 12.27 14.86
N GLY A 81 10.10 12.29 15.73
CA GLY A 81 10.81 13.51 16.14
C GLY A 81 11.92 13.98 15.18
N ILE A 82 12.54 13.05 14.44
CA ILE A 82 13.62 13.33 13.47
C ILE A 82 13.03 13.87 12.16
N LEU A 83 11.88 13.35 11.75
CA LEU A 83 11.21 13.67 10.49
C LEU A 83 10.36 14.94 10.54
N GLN A 84 9.80 15.30 11.70
CA GLN A 84 9.11 16.60 11.87
C GLN A 84 10.06 17.79 11.69
N LYS A 85 11.37 17.59 11.85
CA LYS A 85 12.34 18.68 11.77
C LYS A 85 13.10 18.75 10.45
N HIS A 86 13.60 17.65 9.86
CA HIS A 86 14.66 17.79 8.85
C HIS A 86 14.80 16.70 7.78
N LEU A 87 13.72 16.18 7.19
CA LEU A 87 13.89 15.28 6.04
C LEU A 87 12.90 15.64 4.93
N GLU A 88 13.24 16.69 4.20
CA GLU A 88 12.77 16.80 2.82
C GLU A 88 13.39 15.65 2.02
N ILE A 89 12.64 15.05 1.10
CA ILE A 89 13.13 14.02 0.15
C ILE A 89 14.44 14.47 -0.56
N ARG A 90 14.67 15.78 -0.62
CA ARG A 90 15.88 16.43 -1.11
C ARG A 90 17.15 16.00 -0.38
N ASP A 91 17.11 15.82 0.94
CA ASP A 91 18.29 15.46 1.75
C ASP A 91 18.71 14.00 1.53
N LEU A 92 17.75 13.12 1.24
CA LEU A 92 18.00 11.71 0.90
C LEU A 92 18.65 11.55 -0.48
N LYS A 93 18.36 12.45 -1.43
CA LYS A 93 19.03 12.49 -2.73
C LYS A 93 20.50 12.90 -2.59
N HIS A 94 20.81 13.84 -1.70
CA HIS A 94 22.19 14.24 -1.42
C HIS A 94 23.02 13.12 -0.77
N SER A 95 22.36 12.16 -0.10
CA SER A 95 23.00 10.98 0.50
C SER A 95 23.33 9.85 -0.50
N ASN A 96 23.01 10.00 -1.80
CA ASN A 96 23.14 8.95 -2.83
C ASN A 96 22.42 7.62 -2.51
N MET A 97 21.50 7.60 -1.54
CA MET A 97 20.77 6.39 -1.14
C MET A 97 19.60 6.05 -2.07
N ILE A 98 19.07 7.05 -2.77
CA ILE A 98 17.96 6.89 -3.71
C ILE A 98 18.34 7.52 -5.05
N THR A 99 18.22 6.73 -6.11
CA THR A 99 18.37 7.21 -7.49
C THR A 99 17.03 7.04 -8.21
N ARG A 100 16.56 8.13 -8.84
CA ARG A 100 15.33 8.12 -9.66
C ARG A 100 15.53 8.98 -10.90
N HIS A 101 15.27 8.39 -12.07
CA HIS A 101 15.24 9.11 -13.33
C HIS A 101 13.80 9.18 -13.86
N LEU A 102 13.41 10.34 -14.39
CA LEU A 102 12.11 10.51 -15.03
C LEU A 102 12.20 10.09 -16.50
N LYS A 103 11.14 9.47 -17.03
CA LYS A 103 11.08 9.08 -18.45
C LYS A 103 11.27 10.28 -19.39
N THR A 104 10.75 11.45 -19.02
CA THR A 104 10.94 12.71 -19.76
C THR A 104 12.39 13.15 -19.87
N VAL A 105 13.24 12.78 -18.90
CA VAL A 105 14.68 13.12 -18.89
C VAL A 105 15.49 12.09 -19.66
N VAL A 106 15.18 10.80 -19.51
CA VAL A 106 15.97 9.71 -20.12
C VAL A 106 15.58 9.45 -21.57
N LEU A 107 14.31 9.68 -21.92
CA LEU A 107 13.73 9.36 -23.23
C LEU A 107 12.90 10.55 -23.75
N PRO A 108 13.55 11.67 -24.13
CA PRO A 108 12.85 12.88 -24.58
C PRO A 108 12.14 12.70 -25.92
N SER A 109 12.49 11.67 -26.69
CA SER A 109 11.85 11.33 -27.97
C SER A 109 10.51 10.61 -27.81
N LEU A 110 10.13 10.21 -26.59
CA LEU A 110 8.82 9.59 -26.37
C LEU A 110 7.70 10.62 -26.53
N PRO A 111 6.55 10.22 -27.09
CA PRO A 111 5.36 11.06 -27.09
C PRO A 111 4.95 11.47 -25.68
N HIS A 112 4.33 12.64 -25.55
CA HIS A 112 3.73 13.07 -24.30
C HIS A 112 2.54 12.18 -23.93
N ILE A 113 2.38 11.91 -22.63
CA ILE A 113 1.20 11.24 -22.11
C ILE A 113 0.05 12.24 -22.14
N CYS A 114 -1.06 11.87 -22.78
CA CYS A 114 -2.30 12.63 -22.74
C CYS A 114 -3.27 11.92 -21.80
N GLU A 115 -3.74 12.64 -20.78
CA GLU A 115 -4.79 12.19 -19.88
C GLU A 115 -6.06 12.98 -20.18
N GLU A 116 -7.16 12.27 -20.46
CA GLU A 116 -8.46 12.87 -20.71
C GLU A 116 -9.44 12.37 -19.65
N GLU A 117 -9.97 13.28 -18.85
CA GLU A 117 -10.98 12.96 -17.83
C GLU A 117 -12.39 13.10 -18.42
N VAL A 118 -13.07 11.98 -18.61
CA VAL A 118 -14.44 11.94 -19.14
C VAL A 118 -15.44 11.75 -18.00
N ILE A 119 -16.11 12.83 -17.62
CA ILE A 119 -17.15 12.80 -16.59
C ILE A 119 -18.46 12.32 -17.23
N ARG A 120 -19.01 11.23 -16.70
CA ARG A 120 -20.32 10.69 -17.12
C ARG A 120 -21.33 10.78 -15.98
N PRO A 121 -22.49 11.43 -16.16
CA PRO A 121 -23.55 11.38 -15.16
C PRO A 121 -24.14 9.97 -15.08
N LEU A 122 -24.59 9.59 -13.88
CA LEU A 122 -25.31 8.33 -13.72
C LEU A 122 -26.65 8.40 -14.49
N PRO A 123 -27.04 7.34 -15.22
CA PRO A 123 -28.38 7.23 -15.77
C PRO A 123 -29.44 7.42 -14.69
N SER A 124 -30.55 8.09 -15.01
CA SER A 124 -31.61 8.43 -14.05
C SER A 124 -32.13 7.22 -13.26
N THR A 125 -32.27 6.06 -13.91
CA THR A 125 -32.69 4.80 -13.28
C THR A 125 -31.71 4.33 -12.20
N ILE A 126 -30.40 4.37 -12.47
CA ILE A 126 -29.36 3.97 -11.52
C ILE A 126 -29.19 5.03 -10.43
N ARG A 127 -29.34 6.30 -10.79
CA ARG A 127 -29.21 7.42 -9.86
C ARG A 127 -30.18 7.34 -8.69
N LEU A 128 -31.44 6.98 -8.93
CA LEU A 128 -32.43 6.79 -7.87
C LEU A 128 -32.03 5.68 -6.89
N TYR A 129 -31.49 4.58 -7.42
CA TYR A 129 -31.03 3.46 -6.60
C TYR A 129 -29.78 3.82 -5.80
N TYR A 130 -28.84 4.52 -6.44
CA TYR A 130 -27.65 5.08 -5.79
C TYR A 130 -28.01 6.03 -4.65
N ASP A 131 -28.91 6.98 -4.91
CA ASP A 131 -29.32 7.99 -3.92
C ASP A 131 -30.03 7.34 -2.73
N ARG A 132 -30.85 6.29 -2.96
CA ARG A 132 -31.47 5.50 -1.89
C ARG A 132 -30.42 4.87 -0.98
N ILE A 133 -29.50 4.09 -1.56
CA ILE A 133 -28.44 3.39 -0.80
C ILE A 133 -27.53 4.39 -0.10
N PHE A 134 -27.22 5.51 -0.75
CA PHE A 134 -26.43 6.57 -0.14
C PHE A 134 -27.12 7.15 1.10
N MET A 135 -28.42 7.47 1.02
CA MET A 135 -29.17 8.01 2.15
C MET A 135 -29.30 6.99 3.29
N GLU A 136 -29.54 5.72 2.97
CA GLU A 136 -29.56 4.62 3.95
C GLU A 136 -28.22 4.54 4.71
N ASN A 137 -27.10 4.50 3.97
CA ASN A 137 -25.76 4.44 4.56
C ASN A 137 -25.40 5.67 5.42
N VAL A 138 -25.79 6.88 4.96
CA VAL A 138 -25.56 8.12 5.73
C VAL A 138 -26.37 8.12 7.02
N SER A 139 -27.64 7.69 6.95
CA SER A 139 -28.50 7.62 8.14
C SER A 139 -27.96 6.63 9.19
N GLU A 140 -27.44 5.48 8.74
CA GLU A 140 -26.80 4.49 9.61
C GLU A 140 -25.52 5.05 10.23
N TYR A 141 -24.69 5.74 9.45
CA TYR A 141 -23.46 6.37 9.93
C TYR A 141 -23.72 7.41 11.03
N LEU A 142 -24.66 8.34 10.79
CA LEU A 142 -25.01 9.39 11.76
C LEU A 142 -25.51 8.77 13.08
N TYR A 143 -26.33 7.72 12.99
CA TYR A 143 -26.77 6.98 14.17
C TYR A 143 -25.62 6.32 14.96
N ILE A 144 -24.60 5.81 14.27
CA ILE A 144 -23.41 5.22 14.91
C ILE A 144 -22.55 6.30 15.57
N ASP A 145 -22.44 7.47 14.97
CA ASP A 145 -21.66 8.57 15.54
C ASP A 145 -22.29 9.10 16.84
N GLU A 146 -23.61 9.08 16.95
CA GLU A 146 -24.31 9.42 18.20
C GLU A 146 -24.24 8.31 19.27
N ALA A 147 -23.85 7.08 18.91
CA ALA A 147 -23.81 5.94 19.81
C ALA A 147 -22.55 5.91 20.72
N LYS A 148 -22.72 5.46 21.97
CA LYS A 148 -21.60 5.26 22.94
C LYS A 148 -20.51 4.32 22.40
N GLU A 149 -19.26 4.57 22.78
CA GLU A 149 -18.04 3.95 22.20
C GLU A 149 -18.06 2.42 22.09
N GLU A 150 -18.65 1.70 23.04
CA GLU A 150 -18.71 0.22 23.01
C GLU A 150 -19.56 -0.32 21.84
N LYS A 151 -20.60 0.41 21.40
CA LYS A 151 -21.44 0.02 20.25
C LYS A 151 -20.83 0.42 18.90
N ARG A 152 -19.89 1.38 18.88
CA ARG A 152 -19.20 1.83 17.66
C ARG A 152 -18.29 0.73 17.06
N LYS A 153 -17.69 -0.13 17.89
CA LYS A 153 -16.77 -1.20 17.43
C LYS A 153 -17.47 -2.33 16.65
N TYR A 154 -18.68 -2.71 17.08
CA TYR A 154 -19.43 -3.81 16.48
C TYR A 154 -20.20 -3.42 15.21
N LYS A 155 -20.58 -2.13 15.07
CA LYS A 155 -21.30 -1.60 13.89
C LYS A 155 -20.42 -0.95 12.82
N ARG A 156 -19.09 -0.97 12.97
CA ARG A 156 -18.16 -0.54 11.89
C ARG A 156 -18.08 -1.53 10.72
N ARG A 157 -18.60 -2.76 10.88
CA ARG A 157 -19.19 -3.50 9.74
C ARG A 157 -20.43 -2.69 9.35
N ASN A 158 -20.45 -1.84 8.34
CA ASN A 158 -20.21 -2.18 6.94
C ASN A 158 -19.88 -0.95 6.09
N LEU A 159 -19.35 0.16 6.63
CA LEU A 159 -19.12 1.39 5.83
C LEU A 159 -18.25 1.13 4.59
N LEU A 160 -17.23 0.28 4.70
CA LEU A 160 -16.40 -0.11 3.57
C LEU A 160 -17.18 -0.95 2.53
N VAL A 161 -18.12 -1.78 3.00
CA VAL A 161 -19.02 -2.56 2.13
C VAL A 161 -20.00 -1.62 1.44
N SER A 162 -20.58 -0.66 2.15
CA SER A 162 -21.43 0.40 1.63
C SER A 162 -20.74 1.24 0.56
N ILE A 163 -19.51 1.70 0.84
CA ILE A 163 -18.68 2.42 -0.15
C ILE A 163 -18.41 1.52 -1.36
N GLN A 164 -18.11 0.24 -1.13
CA GLN A 164 -17.87 -0.70 -2.21
C GLN A 164 -19.13 -0.93 -3.07
N GLN A 165 -20.31 -0.99 -2.46
CA GLN A 165 -21.59 -1.10 -3.14
C GLN A 165 -21.86 0.15 -4.01
N LEU A 166 -21.66 1.35 -3.47
CA LEU A 166 -21.79 2.60 -4.22
C LEU A 166 -20.81 2.65 -5.40
N ARG A 167 -19.55 2.20 -5.20
CA ARG A 167 -18.56 2.07 -6.29
C ARG A 167 -19.00 1.07 -7.35
N CYS A 168 -19.55 -0.08 -6.95
CA CYS A 168 -20.08 -1.08 -7.87
C CYS A 168 -21.23 -0.50 -8.71
N LEU A 169 -22.13 0.30 -8.11
CA LEU A 169 -23.23 0.94 -8.85
C LEU A 169 -22.75 1.97 -9.87
N CYS A 170 -21.71 2.73 -9.56
CA CYS A 170 -21.09 3.65 -10.52
C CYS A 170 -20.47 2.90 -11.72
N ASN A 171 -20.02 1.65 -11.52
CA ASN A 171 -19.46 0.83 -12.59
C ASN A 171 -20.56 0.11 -13.39
N HIS A 172 -21.38 -0.70 -12.72
CA HIS A 172 -22.48 -1.44 -13.33
C HIS A 172 -23.46 -2.00 -12.28
N PRO A 173 -24.79 -1.88 -12.45
CA PRO A 173 -25.79 -2.28 -11.44
C PRO A 173 -25.74 -3.77 -11.04
N ILE A 174 -25.46 -4.68 -11.99
CA ILE A 174 -25.35 -6.13 -11.73
C ILE A 174 -24.28 -6.45 -10.65
N LEU A 175 -23.22 -5.65 -10.56
CA LEU A 175 -22.15 -5.88 -9.58
C LEU A 175 -22.60 -5.60 -8.15
N ALA A 176 -23.62 -4.76 -7.95
CA ALA A 176 -24.16 -4.47 -6.63
C ALA A 176 -25.02 -5.64 -6.10
N GLU A 177 -25.80 -6.31 -6.96
CA GLU A 177 -26.67 -7.44 -6.57
C GLU A 177 -25.88 -8.66 -6.06
N THR A 178 -24.67 -8.89 -6.58
CA THR A 178 -23.80 -9.99 -6.12
C THR A 178 -23.17 -9.77 -4.75
N THR A 179 -23.22 -8.55 -4.21
CA THR A 179 -22.65 -8.23 -2.90
C THR A 179 -23.64 -8.36 -1.75
N SER A 180 -24.95 -8.25 -2.01
CA SER A 180 -25.99 -8.46 -1.01
C SER A 180 -26.33 -9.94 -0.78
N SER A 181 -25.99 -10.82 -1.73
CA SER A 181 -26.30 -12.25 -1.72
C SER A 181 -25.23 -13.14 -1.06
N ARG A 182 -24.20 -12.54 -0.45
CA ARG A 182 -23.07 -13.23 0.20
C ARG A 182 -23.07 -13.09 1.74
N GLU A 183 -24.19 -12.66 2.33
CA GLU A 183 -24.41 -12.74 3.78
C GLU A 183 -24.99 -14.10 4.20
#